data_AF-A0ABD0JDD5-F1
#
_entry.id   AF-A0ABD0JDD5-F1
#
_cell.length_a   1.000
_cell.length_b   1.000
_cell.length_c   1.000
_cell.angle_alpha   90.00
_cell.angle_beta   90.00
_cell.angle_gamma   90.00
#
_symmetry.space_group_name_H-M   'P 1'
#
loop_
_entity.id
_entity.type
_entity.pdbx_description
1 polymer ?
#
loop_
_entity_poly.entity_id
_entity_poly.type
_entity_poly.pdbx_seq_one_letter_code
_entity_poly.pdbx_strand_id
1 'polypeptide(L)'
;MASEDFEAFCEGEFWNDTLLLESTWPHFTDCFMHTALIWIPVGFLWLMMPYYVISVHKYATNITFHITAVNGTRLLLMALMTQYERLKGAQSPAVPFFFWLLTSVCNIVPFYTVIIEETYEEDIVSFVLFVVSYVLQLTCLILTGFVDDGGKPTHYKLMVTGYKRDLEEKDLWMLPEREQSSVLIPRFEQLFRHVEQHYQ
;
A
#
# COMPACT_ATOMS: atom_id res chain seq x y z
N MET A 1 32.82 -2.30 13.02
CA MET A 1 31.74 -2.05 14.00
C MET A 1 30.39 -2.52 13.47
N ALA A 2 29.76 -1.91 12.46
CA ALA A 2 28.46 -2.43 11.98
C ALA A 2 28.53 -3.87 11.42
N SER A 3 29.62 -4.26 10.74
CA SER A 3 29.78 -5.61 10.20
C SER A 3 29.89 -6.70 11.27
N GLU A 4 30.63 -6.45 12.36
CA GLU A 4 30.87 -7.43 13.44
C GLU A 4 29.60 -7.78 14.21
N ASP A 5 28.70 -6.80 14.42
CA ASP A 5 27.42 -7.03 15.10
C ASP A 5 26.46 -7.87 14.25
N PHE A 6 26.47 -7.69 12.92
CA PHE A 6 25.65 -8.49 12.01
C PHE A 6 26.20 -9.90 11.82
N GLU A 7 27.52 -10.09 11.82
CA GLU A 7 28.15 -11.42 11.77
C GLU A 7 27.78 -12.26 13.00
N ALA A 8 27.69 -11.64 14.19
CA ALA A 8 27.21 -12.30 15.39
C ALA A 8 25.71 -12.64 15.34
N PHE A 9 24.90 -11.86 14.62
CA PHE A 9 23.48 -12.13 14.41
C PHE A 9 23.23 -13.22 13.35
N CYS A 10 24.08 -13.27 12.31
CA CYS A 10 23.87 -14.12 11.15
C CYS A 10 24.71 -15.40 11.13
N GLU A 11 25.47 -15.70 12.19
CA GLU A 11 26.39 -16.85 12.25
C GLU A 11 27.26 -16.99 10.97
N GLY A 12 27.56 -15.87 10.31
CA GLY A 12 28.13 -15.83 8.96
C GLY A 12 28.23 -14.41 8.41
N GLU A 13 28.86 -14.27 7.24
CA GLU A 13 29.06 -12.96 6.60
C GLU A 13 27.75 -12.39 6.06
N PHE A 14 27.44 -11.13 6.40
CA PHE A 14 26.25 -10.46 5.89
C PHE A 14 26.34 -10.17 4.39
N TRP A 15 27.52 -9.76 3.90
CA TRP A 15 27.72 -9.37 2.49
C TRP A 15 29.10 -9.80 2.03
N ASN A 16 29.18 -10.45 0.86
CA ASN A 16 30.42 -10.95 0.29
C ASN A 16 30.54 -10.58 -1.19
N ASP A 17 31.46 -9.66 -1.51
CA ASP A 17 31.66 -9.14 -2.88
C ASP A 17 32.25 -10.19 -3.83
N THR A 18 33.09 -11.09 -3.32
CA THR A 18 33.69 -12.19 -4.10
C THR A 18 32.63 -13.16 -4.61
N LEU A 19 31.61 -13.46 -3.80
CA LEU A 19 30.48 -14.32 -4.22
C LEU A 19 29.66 -13.71 -5.37
N LEU A 20 29.54 -12.38 -5.38
CA LEU A 20 28.72 -11.64 -6.33
C LEU A 20 29.41 -11.40 -7.67
N LEU A 21 30.72 -11.12 -7.65
CA LEU A 21 31.46 -10.64 -8.81
C LEU A 21 32.27 -11.73 -9.52
N GLU A 22 32.68 -12.78 -8.81
CA GLU A 22 33.53 -13.85 -9.35
C GLU A 22 32.71 -15.01 -9.94
N SER A 23 31.48 -15.21 -9.45
CA SER A 23 30.63 -16.35 -9.81
C SER A 23 29.99 -16.18 -11.20
N THR A 24 29.65 -17.31 -11.85
CA THR A 24 28.95 -17.33 -13.16
C THR A 24 27.57 -16.67 -13.12
N TRP A 25 26.96 -16.56 -11.93
CA TRP A 25 25.77 -15.78 -11.64
C TRP A 25 25.88 -15.21 -10.22
N PRO A 26 25.20 -14.09 -9.89
CA PRO A 26 25.36 -13.43 -8.59
C PRO A 26 24.67 -14.23 -7.47
N HIS A 27 25.47 -14.76 -6.53
CA HIS A 27 24.94 -15.37 -5.31
C HIS A 27 24.92 -14.34 -4.18
N PHE A 28 23.77 -14.24 -3.49
CA PHE A 28 23.65 -13.49 -2.24
C PHE A 28 23.74 -14.45 -1.06
N THR A 29 24.16 -13.94 0.11
CA THR A 29 24.25 -14.72 1.35
C THR A 29 22.85 -15.02 1.92
N ASP A 30 22.69 -16.18 2.57
CA ASP A 30 21.43 -16.58 3.22
C ASP A 30 20.95 -15.54 4.24
N CYS A 31 21.89 -15.01 5.02
CA CYS A 31 21.64 -13.94 5.97
C CYS A 31 21.01 -12.71 5.29
N PHE A 32 21.55 -12.26 4.16
CA PHE A 32 21.02 -11.11 3.43
C PHE A 32 19.60 -11.36 2.95
N MET A 33 19.31 -12.57 2.45
CA MET A 33 17.98 -12.95 1.99
C MET A 33 16.94 -13.00 3.13
N HIS A 34 17.30 -13.58 4.27
CA HIS A 34 16.40 -13.71 5.42
C HIS A 34 16.25 -12.45 6.28
N THR A 35 17.08 -11.43 6.03
CA THR A 35 17.05 -10.16 6.77
C THR A 35 16.67 -9.01 5.86
N ALA A 36 17.63 -8.47 5.09
CA ALA A 36 17.43 -7.25 4.33
C ALA A 36 16.19 -7.29 3.43
N LEU A 37 15.98 -8.39 2.70
CA LEU A 37 14.87 -8.50 1.74
C LEU A 37 13.48 -8.54 2.40
N ILE A 38 13.37 -9.12 3.60
CA ILE A 38 12.12 -9.16 4.36
C ILE A 38 11.89 -7.82 5.07
N TRP A 39 12.96 -7.21 5.60
CA TRP A 39 12.88 -5.99 6.38
C TRP A 39 12.68 -4.74 5.53
N ILE A 40 13.12 -4.70 4.27
CA ILE A 40 12.93 -3.55 3.37
C ILE A 40 11.43 -3.21 3.17
N PRO A 41 10.55 -4.16 2.76
CA PRO A 41 9.11 -3.89 2.68
C PRO A 41 8.46 -3.57 4.04
N VAL A 42 8.91 -4.21 5.12
CA VAL A 42 8.40 -3.96 6.48
C VAL A 42 8.78 -2.55 6.96
N GLY A 43 9.99 -2.11 6.69
CA GLY A 43 10.47 -0.76 7.01
C GLY A 43 9.69 0.30 6.23
N PHE A 44 9.38 0.06 4.96
CA PHE A 44 8.51 0.93 4.18
C PHE A 44 7.12 1.06 4.81
N LEU A 45 6.51 -0.06 5.25
CA LEU A 45 5.22 -0.03 5.94
C LEU A 45 5.30 0.76 7.25
N TRP A 46 6.34 0.56 8.05
CA TRP A 46 6.55 1.28 9.30
C TRP A 46 6.73 2.77 9.10
N LEU A 47 7.40 3.20 8.03
CA LEU A 47 7.58 4.61 7.69
C LEU A 47 6.26 5.25 7.23
N MET A 48 5.46 4.52 6.45
CA MET A 48 4.17 5.02 5.96
C MET A 48 3.06 4.98 7.01
N MET A 49 3.13 4.07 7.98
CA MET A 49 2.13 3.91 9.05
C MET A 49 1.84 5.21 9.84
N PRO A 50 2.83 5.96 10.36
CA PRO A 50 2.56 7.22 11.07
C PRO A 50 1.96 8.28 10.15
N TYR A 51 2.38 8.34 8.87
CA TYR A 51 1.76 9.22 7.88
C TYR A 51 0.28 8.90 7.69
N TYR A 52 -0.06 7.61 7.56
CA TYR A 52 -1.44 7.15 7.49
C TYR A 52 -2.23 7.51 8.73
N VAL A 53 -1.71 7.24 9.93
CA VAL A 53 -2.38 7.56 11.20
C VAL A 53 -2.60 9.06 11.34
N ILE A 54 -1.62 9.90 11.00
CA ILE A 54 -1.77 11.37 11.04
C ILE A 54 -2.81 11.84 10.01
N SER A 55 -2.79 11.28 8.79
CA SER A 55 -3.77 11.62 7.77
C SER A 55 -5.19 11.29 8.24
N VAL A 56 -5.39 10.08 8.78
CA VAL A 56 -6.68 9.62 9.31
C VAL A 56 -7.08 10.41 10.54
N HIS A 57 -6.18 10.70 11.48
CA HIS A 57 -6.46 11.54 12.65
C HIS A 57 -6.85 12.96 12.26
N LYS A 58 -6.27 13.52 11.20
CA LYS A 58 -6.65 14.84 10.68
C LYS A 58 -8.04 14.85 10.05
N TYR A 59 -8.49 13.72 9.49
CA TYR A 59 -9.85 13.55 8.94
C TYR A 59 -10.87 13.11 10.01
N ALA A 60 -10.44 12.41 11.06
CA ALA A 60 -11.28 11.81 12.09
C ALA A 60 -11.40 12.66 13.38
N THR A 61 -10.87 13.89 13.40
CA THR A 61 -10.92 14.80 14.57
C THR A 61 -12.33 15.17 15.05
N ASN A 62 -13.40 14.74 14.37
CA ASN A 62 -14.77 14.87 14.87
C ASN A 62 -15.33 13.59 15.53
N ILE A 63 -14.61 12.46 15.51
CA ILE A 63 -15.11 11.20 16.04
C ILE A 63 -13.96 10.46 16.76
N THR A 64 -14.04 10.41 18.09
CA THR A 64 -13.44 9.41 19.00
C THR A 64 -12.19 9.79 19.83
N PHE A 65 -12.43 10.43 20.98
CA PHE A 65 -11.47 10.54 22.10
C PHE A 65 -11.52 9.33 23.09
N HIS A 66 -12.38 8.32 22.86
CA HIS A 66 -12.71 7.29 23.87
C HIS A 66 -12.19 5.88 23.54
N ILE A 67 -11.03 5.78 22.90
CA ILE A 67 -10.44 4.52 22.43
C ILE A 67 -9.08 4.30 23.12
N THR A 68 -9.10 4.04 24.43
CA THR A 68 -8.10 3.22 25.16
C THR A 68 -8.77 2.38 26.25
N ALA A 69 -9.21 1.14 25.96
CA ALA A 69 -9.54 0.19 27.04
C ALA A 69 -9.76 -1.30 26.65
N VAL A 70 -10.16 -1.71 25.44
CA VAL A 70 -10.56 -3.13 25.25
C VAL A 70 -10.09 -3.70 23.89
N ASN A 71 -9.15 -4.64 23.98
CA ASN A 71 -8.34 -5.21 22.89
C ASN A 71 -8.93 -6.51 22.30
N GLY A 72 -10.00 -6.39 21.50
CA GLY A 72 -10.45 -7.51 20.66
C GLY A 72 -11.57 -7.12 19.70
N THR A 73 -12.60 -6.46 20.25
CA THR A 73 -13.64 -5.79 19.46
C THR A 73 -13.07 -4.71 18.53
N ARG A 74 -11.91 -4.13 18.86
CA ARG A 74 -11.19 -3.19 18.00
C ARG A 74 -10.63 -3.75 16.71
N LEU A 75 -10.12 -4.98 16.70
CA LEU A 75 -9.59 -5.55 15.47
C LEU A 75 -10.73 -5.81 14.48
N LEU A 76 -11.88 -6.27 14.99
CA LEU A 76 -13.10 -6.40 14.21
C LEU A 76 -13.67 -5.04 13.79
N LEU A 77 -13.70 -4.04 14.66
CA LEU A 77 -14.17 -2.69 14.30
C LEU A 77 -13.23 -1.99 13.32
N MET A 78 -11.92 -2.17 13.44
CA MET A 78 -10.89 -1.63 12.55
C MET A 78 -10.93 -2.35 11.19
N ALA A 79 -11.14 -3.67 11.18
CA ALA A 79 -11.39 -4.42 9.95
C ALA A 79 -12.71 -3.99 9.31
N LEU A 80 -13.79 -3.83 10.07
CA LEU A 80 -15.08 -3.35 9.58
C LEU A 80 -15.03 -1.90 9.09
N MET A 81 -14.26 -1.02 9.75
CA MET A 81 -13.98 0.34 9.28
C MET A 81 -13.13 0.32 8.01
N THR A 82 -12.12 -0.56 7.93
CA THR A 82 -11.31 -0.74 6.72
C THR A 82 -12.15 -1.24 5.55
N GLN A 83 -13.12 -2.13 5.80
CA GLN A 83 -14.09 -2.59 4.81
C GLN A 83 -15.12 -1.48 4.45
N TYR A 84 -15.53 -0.67 5.43
CA TYR A 84 -16.43 0.48 5.22
C TYR A 84 -15.76 1.61 4.40
N GLU A 85 -14.46 1.85 4.61
CA GLU A 85 -13.66 2.80 3.85
C GLU A 85 -13.30 2.27 2.46
N ARG A 86 -13.17 0.94 2.29
CA ARG A 86 -13.07 0.27 0.99
C ARG A 86 -14.36 0.41 0.17
N LEU A 87 -15.53 0.29 0.80
CA LEU A 87 -16.83 0.52 0.15
C LEU A 87 -17.04 1.97 -0.30
N LYS A 88 -16.32 2.93 0.32
CA LYS A 88 -16.30 4.34 -0.10
C LYS A 88 -15.14 4.69 -1.05
N GLY A 89 -14.30 3.72 -1.44
CA GLY A 89 -13.21 3.92 -2.40
C GLY A 89 -12.11 4.86 -1.91
N ALA A 90 -11.89 4.95 -0.59
CA ALA A 90 -11.06 6.01 0.02
C ALA A 90 -9.70 5.52 0.57
N GLN A 91 -9.26 4.30 0.25
CA GLN A 91 -7.87 3.91 0.53
C GLN A 91 -7.01 4.35 -0.65
N SER A 92 -6.02 5.22 -0.43
CA SER A 92 -5.04 5.58 -1.47
C SER A 92 -4.41 4.29 -2.01
N PRO A 93 -4.65 3.90 -3.27
CA PRO A 93 -4.12 2.68 -3.87
C PRO A 93 -2.60 2.71 -4.04
N ALA A 94 -2.01 3.92 -3.97
CA ALA A 94 -0.59 4.13 -4.13
C ALA A 94 0.26 3.34 -3.12
N VAL A 95 -0.08 3.31 -1.83
CA VAL A 95 0.76 2.63 -0.83
C VAL A 95 0.73 1.11 -0.91
N PRO A 96 -0.42 0.43 -1.02
CA PRO A 96 -0.40 -1.00 -1.29
C PRO A 96 0.30 -1.31 -2.62
N PHE A 97 0.15 -0.47 -3.66
CA PHE A 97 0.90 -0.62 -4.91
C PHE A 97 2.42 -0.60 -4.70
N PHE A 98 2.96 0.43 -4.03
CA PHE A 98 4.40 0.53 -3.75
C PHE A 98 4.90 -0.57 -2.83
N PHE A 99 4.11 -0.96 -1.82
CA PHE A 99 4.45 -2.08 -0.94
C PHE A 99 4.57 -3.40 -1.72
N TRP A 100 3.58 -3.74 -2.53
CA TRP A 100 3.59 -4.97 -3.32
C TRP A 100 4.68 -4.95 -4.38
N LEU A 101 4.97 -3.79 -4.98
CA LEU A 101 6.08 -3.61 -5.93
C LEU A 101 7.42 -3.84 -5.26
N LEU A 102 7.67 -3.20 -4.11
CA LEU A 102 8.92 -3.35 -3.38
C LEU A 102 9.12 -4.81 -2.93
N THR A 103 8.07 -5.42 -2.37
CA THR A 103 8.09 -6.84 -1.98
C THR A 103 8.33 -7.74 -3.19
N SER A 104 7.75 -7.41 -4.36
CA SER A 104 7.93 -8.20 -5.58
C SER A 104 9.37 -8.13 -6.06
N VAL A 105 9.99 -6.95 -6.03
CA VAL A 105 11.39 -6.74 -6.41
C VAL A 105 12.33 -7.47 -5.44
N CYS A 106 12.08 -7.40 -4.13
CA CYS A 106 12.86 -8.14 -3.14
C CYS A 106 12.74 -9.66 -3.35
N ASN A 107 11.55 -10.18 -3.67
CA ASN A 107 11.34 -11.62 -3.90
C ASN A 107 11.92 -12.15 -5.22
N ILE A 108 12.37 -11.29 -6.15
CA ILE A 108 13.07 -11.74 -7.37
C ILE A 108 14.34 -12.51 -6.99
N VAL A 109 15.05 -12.05 -5.96
CA VAL A 109 16.31 -12.64 -5.53
C VAL A 109 16.16 -14.10 -5.06
N PRO A 110 15.36 -14.40 -4.03
CA PRO A 110 15.16 -15.79 -3.60
C PRO A 110 14.51 -16.65 -4.69
N PHE A 111 13.71 -16.06 -5.59
CA PHE A 111 13.09 -16.80 -6.69
C PHE A 111 14.11 -17.36 -7.68
N TYR A 112 15.07 -16.54 -8.13
CA TYR A 112 16.07 -17.07 -9.05
C TYR A 112 17.07 -17.98 -8.33
N THR A 113 17.41 -17.71 -7.06
CA THR A 113 18.32 -18.56 -6.27
C THR A 113 17.80 -19.98 -6.17
N VAL A 114 16.53 -20.16 -5.78
CA VAL A 114 15.91 -21.49 -5.65
C VAL A 114 15.84 -22.25 -6.98
N ILE A 115 15.73 -21.53 -8.11
CA ILE A 115 15.72 -22.15 -9.45
C ILE A 115 17.11 -22.62 -9.87
N ILE A 116 18.14 -21.81 -9.62
CA ILE A 116 19.51 -22.11 -10.06
C ILE A 116 20.17 -23.16 -9.17
N GLU A 117 19.88 -23.15 -7.87
CA GLU A 117 20.43 -24.11 -6.91
C GLU A 117 19.67 -25.44 -6.89
N GLU A 118 18.69 -25.61 -7.80
CA GLU A 118 17.90 -26.84 -7.99
C GLU A 118 17.28 -27.39 -6.68
N THR A 119 17.03 -26.53 -5.70
CA THR A 119 16.55 -26.88 -4.35
C THR A 119 15.18 -27.57 -4.36
N TYR A 120 14.45 -27.52 -5.49
CA TYR A 120 13.19 -28.23 -5.69
C TYR A 120 13.33 -29.76 -5.67
N GLU A 121 14.53 -30.31 -5.85
CA GLU A 121 14.76 -31.76 -5.73
C GLU A 121 14.66 -32.26 -4.28
N GLU A 122 15.00 -31.42 -3.30
CA GLU A 122 14.95 -31.79 -1.88
C GLU A 122 13.57 -31.53 -1.25
N ASP A 123 12.97 -30.36 -1.52
CA ASP A 123 11.65 -30.00 -0.98
C ASP A 123 10.75 -29.31 -2.01
N ILE A 124 10.05 -30.15 -2.77
CA ILE A 124 9.07 -29.72 -3.77
C ILE A 124 7.90 -28.93 -3.16
N VAL A 125 7.54 -29.16 -1.89
CA VAL A 125 6.37 -28.53 -1.26
C VAL A 125 6.67 -27.06 -1.00
N SER A 126 7.82 -26.78 -0.38
CA SER A 126 8.28 -25.41 -0.12
C SER A 126 8.46 -24.62 -1.43
N PHE A 127 8.98 -25.27 -2.47
CA PHE A 127 9.10 -24.68 -3.81
C PHE A 127 7.73 -24.30 -4.41
N VAL A 128 6.77 -25.22 -4.43
CA VAL A 128 5.43 -24.96 -5.01
C VAL A 128 4.70 -23.86 -4.23
N LEU A 129 4.78 -23.86 -2.90
CA LEU A 129 4.18 -22.82 -2.06
C LEU A 129 4.79 -21.45 -2.37
N PHE A 130 6.12 -21.38 -2.53
CA PHE A 130 6.81 -20.16 -2.88
C PHE A 130 6.36 -19.64 -4.26
N VAL A 131 6.32 -20.49 -5.29
CA VAL A 131 5.87 -20.11 -6.64
C VAL A 131 4.41 -19.64 -6.65
N VAL A 132 3.50 -20.38 -6.00
CA VAL A 132 2.08 -20.01 -5.94
C VAL A 132 1.88 -18.68 -5.21
N SER A 133 2.58 -18.48 -4.07
CA SER A 133 2.49 -17.22 -3.32
C SER A 133 3.03 -16.03 -4.12
N TYR A 134 4.11 -16.22 -4.88
CA TYR A 134 4.69 -15.19 -5.75
C TYR A 134 3.75 -14.83 -6.92
N VAL A 135 3.13 -15.82 -7.57
CA VAL A 135 2.13 -15.56 -8.63
C VAL A 135 0.91 -14.83 -8.07
N LEU A 136 0.43 -15.22 -6.89
CA LEU A 136 -0.66 -14.52 -6.21
C LEU A 136 -0.27 -13.06 -5.91
N GLN A 137 0.95 -12.84 -5.43
CA GLN A 137 1.48 -11.50 -5.15
C GLN A 137 1.54 -10.63 -6.41
N LEU A 138 2.04 -11.17 -7.52
CA LEU A 138 2.05 -10.47 -8.81
C LEU A 138 0.63 -10.14 -9.29
N THR A 139 -0.31 -11.07 -9.10
CA THR A 139 -1.72 -10.84 -9.40
C THR A 139 -2.28 -9.71 -8.54
N CYS A 140 -1.98 -9.67 -7.24
CA CYS A 140 -2.37 -8.59 -6.35
C CYS A 140 -1.76 -7.23 -6.76
N LEU A 141 -0.49 -7.21 -7.20
CA LEU A 141 0.17 -6.00 -7.72
C LEU A 141 -0.50 -5.47 -8.99
N ILE A 142 -0.84 -6.39 -9.91
CA ILE A 142 -1.59 -6.07 -11.12
C ILE A 142 -2.94 -5.47 -10.73
N LEU A 143 -3.71 -6.17 -9.89
CA LEU A 143 -5.03 -5.70 -9.45
C LEU A 143 -4.97 -4.32 -8.76
N THR A 144 -3.96 -4.04 -7.94
CA THR A 144 -3.82 -2.71 -7.31
C THR A 144 -3.35 -1.63 -8.28
N GLY A 145 -2.59 -1.98 -9.32
CA GLY A 145 -2.21 -1.04 -10.38
C GLY A 145 -3.32 -0.71 -11.37
N PHE A 146 -4.24 -1.66 -11.62
CA PHE A 146 -5.33 -1.49 -12.61
C PHE A 146 -6.65 -0.94 -12.01
N VAL A 147 -6.82 -0.94 -10.68
CA VAL A 147 -8.05 -0.44 -10.04
C VAL A 147 -8.14 1.11 -10.00
N ASP A 148 -7.16 1.81 -10.57
CA ASP A 148 -7.09 3.28 -10.55
C ASP A 148 -7.71 4.00 -11.77
N ASP A 149 -8.60 3.35 -12.52
CA ASP A 149 -9.44 4.01 -13.52
C ASP A 149 -10.68 4.66 -12.87
N GLY A 150 -10.39 5.67 -12.04
CA GLY A 150 -11.37 6.52 -11.35
C GLY A 150 -11.25 7.99 -11.72
N GLY A 151 -10.89 8.30 -12.97
CA GLY A 151 -11.17 9.57 -13.66
C GLY A 151 -11.03 10.86 -12.87
N LYS A 152 -9.82 11.25 -12.46
CA LYS A 152 -9.48 12.66 -12.20
C LYS A 152 -8.05 12.93 -12.68
N PRO A 153 -7.79 13.96 -13.51
CA PRO A 153 -6.42 14.37 -13.81
C PRO A 153 -5.75 14.70 -12.48
N THR A 154 -4.62 14.05 -12.25
CA THR A 154 -3.88 14.07 -11.00
C THR A 154 -3.67 15.52 -10.54
N HIS A 155 -3.94 15.81 -9.26
CA HIS A 155 -3.86 17.16 -8.69
C HIS A 155 -2.54 17.91 -9.05
N TYR A 156 -1.44 17.19 -9.30
CA TYR A 156 -0.18 17.77 -9.75
C TYR A 156 -0.30 18.48 -11.11
N LYS A 157 -1.08 17.96 -12.06
CA LYS A 157 -1.22 18.55 -13.40
C LYS A 157 -1.95 19.89 -13.32
N LEU A 158 -2.97 19.99 -12.48
CA LEU A 158 -3.69 21.23 -12.22
C LEU A 158 -2.81 22.24 -11.47
N MET A 159 -2.09 21.80 -10.42
CA MET A 159 -1.15 22.66 -9.67
C MET A 159 -0.03 23.21 -10.55
N VAL A 160 0.59 22.38 -11.38
CA VAL A 160 1.65 22.80 -12.31
C VAL A 160 1.10 23.74 -13.38
N THR A 161 -0.13 23.51 -13.85
CA THR A 161 -0.77 24.38 -14.84
C THR A 161 -1.09 25.74 -14.23
N GLY A 162 -1.67 25.78 -13.02
CA GLY A 162 -1.93 27.01 -12.27
C GLY A 162 -0.66 27.80 -11.88
N TYR A 163 0.47 27.12 -11.68
CA TYR A 163 1.77 27.77 -11.46
C TYR A 163 2.32 28.42 -12.74
N LYS A 164 2.04 27.84 -13.91
CA LYS A 164 2.52 28.34 -15.20
C LYS A 164 1.62 29.40 -15.83
N ARG A 165 0.31 29.33 -15.59
CA ARG A 165 -0.70 30.25 -16.13
C ARG A 165 -1.97 30.24 -15.27
N ASP A 166 -2.74 31.32 -15.35
CA ASP A 166 -4.07 31.37 -14.72
C ASP A 166 -4.98 30.26 -15.27
N LEU A 167 -5.75 29.66 -14.36
CA LEU A 167 -6.65 28.55 -14.65
C LEU A 167 -7.93 29.08 -15.32
N GLU A 168 -8.34 28.41 -16.40
CA GLU A 168 -9.61 28.68 -17.07
C GLU A 168 -10.65 27.58 -16.74
N GLU A 169 -11.94 27.88 -16.90
CA GLU A 169 -13.03 26.94 -16.59
C GLU A 169 -12.92 25.60 -17.33
N LYS A 170 -12.37 25.62 -18.55
CA LYS A 170 -12.09 24.42 -19.36
C LYS A 170 -11.00 23.51 -18.77
N ASP A 171 -10.15 24.05 -17.89
CA ASP A 171 -9.08 23.30 -17.20
C ASP A 171 -9.60 22.62 -15.93
N LEU A 172 -10.78 23.02 -15.44
CA LEU A 172 -11.47 22.35 -14.35
C LEU A 172 -12.17 21.09 -14.85
N TRP A 173 -12.17 20.05 -14.03
CA TRP A 173 -12.93 18.84 -14.31
C TRP A 173 -14.42 19.12 -14.14
N MET A 174 -15.24 18.50 -15.00
CA MET A 174 -16.68 18.45 -14.75
C MET A 174 -16.92 17.63 -13.48
N LEU A 175 -17.78 18.15 -12.60
CA LEU A 175 -18.18 17.42 -11.40
C LEU A 175 -18.91 16.13 -11.79
N PRO A 176 -18.66 15.01 -11.07
CA PRO A 176 -19.48 13.81 -11.18
C PRO A 176 -20.96 14.16 -11.05
N GLU A 177 -21.83 13.48 -11.80
CA GLU A 177 -23.27 13.77 -11.83
C GLU A 177 -23.92 13.81 -10.43
N ARG A 178 -23.48 12.93 -9.53
CA ARG A 178 -23.92 12.89 -8.12
C ARG A 178 -23.61 14.18 -7.33
N GLU A 179 -22.56 14.89 -7.70
CA GLU A 179 -22.07 16.09 -7.01
C GLU A 179 -22.51 17.39 -7.71
N GLN A 180 -23.27 17.28 -8.81
CA GLN A 180 -23.80 18.45 -9.48
C GLN A 180 -24.92 19.10 -8.66
N SER A 181 -24.96 20.43 -8.71
CA SER A 181 -25.98 21.24 -8.04
C SER A 181 -27.39 20.87 -8.50
N SER A 182 -27.55 20.49 -9.78
CA SER A 182 -28.80 20.01 -10.38
C SER A 182 -29.38 18.78 -9.67
N VAL A 183 -28.53 17.92 -9.09
CA VAL A 183 -28.93 16.70 -8.39
C VAL A 183 -28.98 16.92 -6.87
N LEU A 184 -28.03 17.69 -6.32
CA LEU A 184 -27.93 17.93 -4.87
C LEU A 184 -29.01 18.88 -4.33
N ILE A 185 -29.32 19.97 -5.06
CA ILE A 185 -30.27 21.00 -4.58
C ILE A 185 -31.68 20.43 -4.41
N PRO A 186 -32.27 19.70 -5.38
CA PRO A 186 -33.62 19.15 -5.21
C PRO A 186 -33.70 18.15 -4.05
N ARG A 187 -32.65 17.35 -3.88
CA ARG A 187 -32.55 16.38 -2.78
C ARG A 187 -32.47 17.08 -1.42
N PHE A 188 -31.69 18.16 -1.33
CA PHE A 188 -31.61 18.99 -0.13
C PHE A 188 -32.95 19.64 0.19
N GLU A 189 -33.63 20.25 -0.79
CA GLU A 189 -34.94 20.86 -0.57
C GLU A 189 -36.00 19.87 -0.10
N GLN A 190 -36.00 18.65 -0.63
CA GLN A 190 -36.90 17.58 -0.17
C GLN A 190 -36.68 17.25 1.31
N LEU A 191 -35.41 17.11 1.71
CA LEU A 191 -35.05 16.85 3.11
C LEU A 191 -35.40 18.03 4.01
N PHE A 192 -35.10 19.27 3.57
CA PHE A 192 -35.36 20.48 4.34
C PHE A 192 -36.85 20.66 4.63
N ARG A 193 -37.72 20.47 3.63
CA ARG A 193 -39.18 20.51 3.80
C ARG A 193 -39.69 19.45 4.77
N HIS A 194 -39.12 18.25 4.75
CA HIS A 194 -39.52 17.17 5.66
C HIS A 194 -39.17 17.49 7.11
N VAL A 195 -38.01 18.11 7.35
CA VAL A 195 -37.61 18.58 8.68
C VAL A 195 -38.50 19.73 9.15
N GLU A 196 -38.79 20.70 8.28
CA GLU A 196 -39.63 21.86 8.62
C GLU A 196 -41.03 21.44 9.10
N GLN A 197 -41.62 20.42 8.46
CA GLN A 197 -42.91 19.84 8.87
C GLN A 197 -42.87 19.10 10.21
N HIS A 198 -41.70 18.63 10.64
CA HIS A 198 -41.55 17.87 11.88
C HIS A 198 -41.32 18.77 13.12
N TYR A 199 -40.94 20.03 12.91
CA TYR A 199 -40.62 21.00 13.96
C TYR A 199 -41.62 22.16 14.06
N GLN A 200 -42.63 22.22 13.18
CA GLN A 200 -43.82 23.07 13.32
C GLN A 200 -44.96 22.29 13.99
#